data_AF-A0A564HP35-F1
#
_entry.id   AF-A0A564HP35-F1
#
_cell.length_a   1.000
_cell.length_b   1.000
_cell.length_c   1.000
_cell.angle_alpha   90.00
_cell.angle_beta   90.00
_cell.angle_gamma   90.00
#
_symmetry.space_group_name_H-M   'P 1'
#
loop_
_entity.id
_entity.type
_entity.pdbx_description
1 polymer ?
#
loop_
_entity_poly.entity_id
_entity_poly.type
_entity_poly.pdbx_seq_one_letter_code
_entity_poly.pdbx_strand_id
1 'polypeptide(L)' 'MFPEYRELISRLKTTHPRFQSLFEKHNALDHDISRIEGVDGKGYSLELVHMKKEKLLLKDEMLKILQHENLNQA' A
#
# COMPACT_ATOMS: atom_id res chain seq x y z
N MET A 1 3.94 -7.09 -1.35
CA MET A 1 3.64 -6.60 0.01
C MET A 1 4.78 -7.01 0.96
N PHE A 2 4.81 -6.55 2.22
CA PHE A 2 5.81 -6.91 3.22
C PHE A 2 5.48 -8.23 3.93
N PRO A 3 6.16 -9.35 3.62
CA PRO A 3 5.83 -10.65 4.22
C PRO A 3 6.22 -10.75 5.70
N GLU A 4 7.27 -10.03 6.10
CA GLU A 4 7.84 -10.04 7.46
C GLU A 4 6.88 -9.44 8.49
N TYR A 5 6.05 -8.47 8.06
CA TYR A 5 5.08 -7.81 8.92
C TYR A 5 3.67 -8.39 8.79
N ARG A 6 3.47 -9.58 8.21
CA ARG A 6 2.14 -10.09 7.87
C ARG A 6 1.19 -10.15 9.08
N GLU A 7 1.67 -10.61 10.23
CA GLU A 7 0.88 -10.66 11.46
C GLU A 7 0.55 -9.24 11.96
N LEU A 8 1.54 -8.35 11.97
CA LEU A 8 1.37 -6.96 12.38
C LEU A 8 0.39 -6.21 11.46
N ILE A 9 0.47 -6.41 10.15
CA ILE A 9 -0.47 -5.88 9.16
C ILE A 9 -1.88 -6.36 9.48
N SER A 10 -2.07 -7.66 9.75
CA SER A 10 -3.41 -8.22 10.05
C SER A 10 -4.01 -7.59 11.31
N ARG A 11 -3.19 -7.38 12.35
CA ARG A 11 -3.60 -6.70 13.59
C ARG A 11 -3.94 -5.24 13.32
N LEU A 12 -3.02 -4.48 12.72
CA LEU A 12 -3.16 -3.04 12.47
C LEU A 12 -4.33 -2.70 11.55
N LYS A 13 -4.70 -3.58 10.62
CA LYS A 13 -5.93 -3.42 9.83
C LYS A 13 -7.20 -3.31 10.68
N THR A 14 -7.20 -3.90 11.88
CA THR A 14 -8.35 -3.88 12.80
C THR A 14 -8.18 -2.87 13.93
N THR A 15 -6.95 -2.67 14.40
CA THR A 15 -6.67 -1.85 15.59
C THR A 15 -6.28 -0.40 15.26
N HIS A 16 -5.83 -0.12 14.04
CA HIS A 16 -5.31 1.20 13.66
C HIS A 16 -6.08 1.78 12.45
N PRO A 17 -7.10 2.65 12.68
CA PRO A 17 -7.98 3.18 11.62
C PRO A 17 -7.23 3.86 10.47
N ARG A 18 -6.14 4.58 10.79
CA ARG A 18 -5.30 5.22 9.77
C ARG A 18 -4.54 4.18 8.91
N PHE A 19 -4.16 3.04 9.47
CA PHE A 19 -3.48 1.98 8.73
C PHE A 19 -4.46 1.26 7.81
N GLN A 20 -5.66 0.98 8.32
CA GLN A 20 -6.77 0.45 7.51
C GLN A 20 -7.03 1.34 6.29
N SER A 21 -7.19 2.64 6.47
CA SER A 21 -7.42 3.60 5.38
C SER A 21 -6.28 3.61 4.35
N LEU A 22 -5.01 3.55 4.80
CA LEU A 22 -3.84 3.47 3.91
C LEU A 22 -3.81 2.15 3.13
N PHE A 23 -4.11 1.03 3.80
CA PHE A 23 -4.17 -0.29 3.19
C PHE A 23 -5.25 -0.38 2.12
N GLU A 24 -6.45 0.15 2.39
CA GLU A 24 -7.56 0.19 1.42
C GLU A 24 -7.20 1.03 0.21
N LYS A 25 -6.66 2.25 0.42
CA LYS A 25 -6.19 3.11 -0.68
C LYS A 25 -5.11 2.43 -1.53
N HIS A 26 -4.16 1.75 -0.90
CA HIS A 26 -3.13 1.00 -1.61
C HIS A 26 -3.73 -0.12 -2.45
N ASN A 27 -4.69 -0.89 -1.93
CA ASN A 27 -5.35 -1.97 -2.67
C ASN A 27 -6.20 -1.44 -3.83
N ALA A 28 -6.93 -0.35 -3.63
CA ALA A 28 -7.69 0.30 -4.71
C ALA A 28 -6.75 0.74 -5.84
N LEU A 29 -5.66 1.44 -5.51
CA LEU A 29 -4.65 1.85 -6.50
C LEU A 29 -3.98 0.67 -7.20
N ASP A 30 -3.68 -0.42 -6.47
CA ASP A 30 -3.13 -1.65 -7.05
C ASP A 30 -4.08 -2.25 -8.10
N HIS A 31 -5.38 -2.33 -7.77
CA HIS A 31 -6.41 -2.82 -8.68
C HIS A 31 -6.57 -1.91 -9.90
N ASP A 32 -6.62 -0.60 -9.71
CA ASP A 32 -6.71 0.36 -10.82
C ASP A 32 -5.46 0.31 -11.72
N ILE A 33 -4.26 0.24 -11.14
CA ILE A 33 -3.01 0.06 -11.88
C ILE A 33 -3.07 -1.24 -12.71
N SER A 34 -3.48 -2.36 -12.10
CA SER A 34 -3.59 -3.64 -12.80
C SER A 34 -4.62 -3.60 -13.94
N ARG A 35 -5.74 -2.87 -13.74
CA ARG A 35 -6.78 -2.68 -14.75
C ARG A 35 -6.26 -1.87 -15.93
N ILE A 36 -5.50 -0.80 -15.67
CA ILE A 36 -4.91 0.04 -16.73
C ILE A 36 -3.79 -0.69 -17.47
N GLU A 37 -2.95 -1.45 -16.75
CA GLU A 37 -1.86 -2.22 -17.35
C GLU A 37 -2.35 -3.40 -18.21
N GLY A 38 -3.45 -4.06 -17.82
CA GLY A 38 -3.95 -5.27 -18.46
C GLY A 38 -4.72 -5.08 -19.77
N VAL A 39 -5.18 -3.86 -20.10
CA VAL A 39 -6.10 -3.66 -21.23
C VAL A 39 -5.39 -3.38 -22.56
N ASP A 40 -4.21 -2.73 -22.58
CA ASP A 40 -3.58 -2.39 -23.87
C ASP A 40 -2.05 -2.47 -23.91
N GLY A 41 -1.33 -2.74 -22.80
CA GLY A 41 0.14 -2.88 -22.80
C GLY A 41 0.94 -1.66 -23.34
N LYS A 42 0.27 -0.58 -23.74
CA LYS A 42 0.84 0.69 -24.23
C LYS A 42 1.17 1.69 -23.12
N GLY A 43 1.18 1.22 -21.88
CA GLY A 43 2.36 1.25 -21.02
C GLY A 43 3.25 2.49 -21.00
N TYR A 44 2.71 3.71 -20.92
CA TYR A 44 3.37 4.85 -20.23
C TYR A 44 2.43 6.07 -20.13
N SER A 45 1.19 5.88 -19.67
CA SER A 45 0.36 7.03 -19.34
C SER A 45 0.94 7.74 -18.12
N LEU A 46 1.10 9.06 -18.19
CA LEU A 46 1.57 9.90 -17.08
C LEU A 46 0.77 9.60 -15.79
N GLU A 47 -0.52 9.29 -15.95
CA GLU A 47 -1.42 8.84 -14.90
C GLU A 47 -0.96 7.54 -14.21
N LEU A 48 -0.55 6.53 -14.97
CA LEU A 48 -0.01 5.28 -14.41
C LEU A 48 1.27 5.53 -13.61
N VAL A 49 2.13 6.45 -14.09
CA VAL A 49 3.36 6.86 -13.38
C VAL A 49 3.01 7.54 -12.06
N HIS A 50 2.03 8.44 -12.07
CA HIS A 50 1.52 9.09 -10.86
C HIS A 50 0.94 8.06 -9.88
N MET A 51 0.08 7.16 -10.35
CA MET A 51 -0.53 6.12 -9.51
C MET A 51 0.51 5.18 -8.89
N LYS A 52 1.53 4.76 -9.66
CA LYS A 52 2.65 3.95 -9.14
C LYS A 52 3.45 4.72 -8.08
N LYS A 53 3.67 6.03 -8.29
CA LYS A 53 4.33 6.89 -7.30
C LYS A 53 3.50 7.03 -6.03
N GLU A 54 2.19 7.25 -6.15
CA GLU A 54 1.27 7.29 -5.00
C GLU A 54 1.24 5.97 -4.24
N LYS A 55 1.19 4.84 -4.95
CA LYS A 55 1.27 3.51 -4.34
C LYS A 55 2.58 3.32 -3.55
N LEU A 56 3.70 3.83 -4.07
CA LEU A 56 4.98 3.80 -3.35
C LEU A 56 4.94 4.65 -2.09
N LEU A 57 4.34 5.84 -2.13
CA LEU A 57 4.17 6.72 -0.97
C LEU A 57 3.28 6.08 0.11
N LEU A 58 2.16 5.46 -0.29
CA LEU A 58 1.29 4.74 0.63
C LEU A 58 2.03 3.58 1.30
N LYS A 59 2.84 2.86 0.53
CA LYS A 59 3.68 1.77 1.05
C LYS A 59 4.72 2.28 2.06
N ASP A 60 5.33 3.44 1.81
CA ASP A 60 6.29 4.09 2.72
C ASP A 60 5.61 4.50 4.05
N GLU A 61 4.45 5.15 3.97
CA GLU A 61 3.66 5.53 5.14
C GLU A 61 3.21 4.32 5.96
N MET A 62 2.79 3.24 5.29
CA MET A 62 2.48 1.98 5.96
C MET A 62 3.71 1.39 6.64
N LEU A 63 4.88 1.43 5.99
CA LEU A 63 6.13 0.92 6.58
C LEU A 63 6.51 1.70 7.84
N LYS A 64 6.37 3.02 7.85
CA LYS A 64 6.62 3.85 9.05
C LYS A 64 5.76 3.43 10.22
N ILE A 65 4.46 3.18 9.98
CA ILE A 65 3.54 2.70 11.02
C ILE A 65 3.98 1.32 11.49
N LEU A 66 4.31 0.41 10.58
CA LEU A 66 4.77 -0.95 10.92
C LEU A 66 6.05 -0.92 11.76
N GLN A 67 7.03 -0.09 11.39
CA GLN A 67 8.26 0.06 12.16
C GLN A 67 8.00 0.68 13.53
N HIS A 68 7.15 1.70 13.61
CA HIS A 68 6.80 2.34 14.88
C HIS A 68 6.13 1.36 15.84
N GLU A 69 5.15 0.60 15.34
CA GLU A 69 4.46 -0.42 16.13
C GLU A 69 5.39 -1.56 16.52
N ASN A 70 6.26 -2.02 15.60
CA ASN A 70 7.25 -3.05 15.90
C ASN A 70 8.24 -2.61 16.99
N LEU A 71 8.66 -1.35 16.99
CA LEU A 71 9.51 -0.77 18.05
C LEU A 71 8.77 -0.63 19.39
N ASN A 72 7.47 -0.31 19.36
CA ASN A 72 6.66 -0.18 20.57
C ASN A 72 6.29 -1.54 21.19
N GLN A 73 6.43 -2.63 20.43
CA GLN A 73 6.22 -4.00 20.90
C GLN A 73 7.51 -4.68 21.40
N ALA A 74 8.67 -4.04 21.27
CA ALA A 74 9.97 -4.52 21.76
C ALA A 74 10.32 -3.92 23.12
#